data_AF-A0A1C6IPC3-F1
#
_entry.id   AF-A0A1C6IPC3-F1
#
_cell.length_a   1.000
_cell.length_b   1.000
_cell.length_c   1.000
_cell.angle_alpha   90.00
_cell.angle_beta   90.00
_cell.angle_gamma   90.00
#
_symmetry.space_group_name_H-M   'P 1'
#
loop_
_entity.id
_entity.type
_entity.pdbx_description
1 polymer ?
#
loop_
_entity_poly.entity_id
_entity_poly.type
_entity_poly.pdbx_seq_one_letter_code
_entity_poly.pdbx_strand_id
1 'polypeptide(L)'
;MTHDKFVEQLEGYLKHIRAAYGYFDAYEAIITAYYNNFEEISRAPGFFTVARCSLYNSMLMELAKLYCTRKQSPERTLSKLLNLLQDNRHLFRAEDDIKGLIEEAKLRLADMEPEISILAKRRDKYMAHNDPMCFERDFNPGKELFLGEGVILALLTFSENLCTNIFSRLDKRTVCMRMKNSADLSNLLEAIQRNCQ
;
A
#
# COMPACT_ATOMS: atom_id res chain seq x y z
N MET A 1 15.49 21.49 -7.17
CA MET A 1 14.12 21.54 -7.74
C MET A 1 13.38 22.68 -7.06
N THR A 2 12.28 23.21 -7.61
CA THR A 2 11.46 24.18 -6.87
C THR A 2 10.65 23.49 -5.77
N HIS A 3 10.22 24.25 -4.76
CA HIS A 3 9.37 23.75 -3.68
C HIS A 3 8.08 23.12 -4.22
N ASP A 4 7.30 23.85 -5.04
CA ASP A 4 6.04 23.34 -5.60
C ASP A 4 6.19 22.02 -6.36
N LYS A 5 7.25 21.89 -7.17
CA LYS A 5 7.54 20.65 -7.92
C LYS A 5 7.93 19.50 -7.00
N PHE A 6 8.55 19.78 -5.86
CA PHE A 6 8.87 18.78 -4.85
C PHE A 6 7.58 18.28 -4.17
N VAL A 7 6.69 19.19 -3.78
CA VAL A 7 5.37 18.88 -3.21
C VAL A 7 4.53 18.05 -4.17
N GLU A 8 4.49 18.42 -5.46
CA GLU A 8 3.75 17.67 -6.49
C GLU A 8 4.23 16.22 -6.58
N GLN A 9 5.55 16.00 -6.53
CA GLN A 9 6.09 14.64 -6.51
C GLN A 9 5.69 13.87 -5.25
N LEU A 10 5.75 14.51 -4.08
CA LEU A 10 5.31 13.90 -2.81
C LEU A 10 3.83 13.51 -2.84
N GLU A 11 2.95 14.36 -3.37
CA GLU A 11 1.52 14.05 -3.53
C GLU A 11 1.30 12.79 -4.41
N GLY A 12 2.19 12.54 -5.38
CA GLY A 12 2.20 11.30 -6.14
C GLY A 12 2.40 10.06 -5.26
N TYR A 13 3.35 10.10 -4.32
CA TYR A 13 3.54 9.03 -3.33
C TYR A 13 2.31 8.89 -2.43
N LEU A 14 1.74 10.02 -1.98
CA LEU A 14 0.56 10.01 -1.14
C LEU A 14 -0.63 9.31 -1.82
N LYS A 15 -0.82 9.54 -3.12
CA LYS A 15 -1.90 8.89 -3.88
C LYS A 15 -1.83 7.37 -3.81
N HIS A 16 -0.64 6.80 -3.97
CA HIS A 16 -0.43 5.35 -3.89
C HIS A 16 -0.65 4.81 -2.48
N ILE A 17 -0.18 5.53 -1.46
CA ILE A 17 -0.39 5.15 -0.05
C ILE A 17 -1.89 5.18 0.31
N ARG A 18 -2.61 6.23 -0.08
CA ARG A 18 -4.06 6.34 0.14
C ARG A 18 -4.83 5.21 -0.53
N ALA A 19 -4.50 4.92 -1.80
CA ALA A 19 -5.12 3.82 -2.53
C ALA A 19 -4.86 2.48 -1.84
N ALA A 20 -3.61 2.21 -1.44
CA ALA A 20 -3.24 0.99 -0.74
C ALA A 20 -3.99 0.84 0.60
N TYR A 21 -4.10 1.90 1.40
CA TYR A 21 -4.93 1.90 2.61
C TYR A 21 -6.41 1.66 2.32
N GLY A 22 -6.96 2.29 1.28
CA GLY A 22 -8.35 2.10 0.89
C GLY A 22 -8.65 0.64 0.55
N TYR A 23 -7.78 0.00 -0.23
CA TYR A 23 -7.91 -1.42 -0.55
C TYR A 23 -7.75 -2.31 0.68
N PHE A 24 -6.79 -2.01 1.55
CA PHE A 24 -6.57 -2.75 2.80
C PHE A 24 -7.78 -2.67 3.74
N ASP A 25 -8.30 -1.46 3.99
CA ASP A 25 -9.45 -1.25 4.88
C ASP A 25 -10.72 -1.93 4.34
N ALA A 26 -10.97 -1.84 3.03
CA ALA A 26 -12.11 -2.53 2.41
C ALA A 26 -11.94 -4.06 2.45
N TYR A 27 -10.72 -4.57 2.26
CA TYR A 27 -10.41 -6.00 2.36
C TYR A 27 -10.68 -6.51 3.78
N GLU A 28 -10.17 -5.80 4.80
CA GLU A 28 -10.37 -6.14 6.22
C GLU A 28 -11.85 -6.06 6.62
N ALA A 29 -12.58 -5.06 6.12
CA ALA A 29 -14.01 -4.94 6.34
C ALA A 29 -14.77 -6.16 5.78
N ILE A 30 -14.43 -6.62 4.58
CA ILE A 30 -15.03 -7.82 3.98
C ILE A 30 -14.68 -9.06 4.80
N ILE A 31 -13.41 -9.25 5.19
CA ILE A 31 -12.99 -10.37 6.05
C ILE A 31 -13.79 -10.38 7.35
N THR A 32 -13.91 -9.22 8.00
CA THR A 32 -14.68 -9.07 9.24
C THR A 32 -16.16 -9.40 9.03
N ALA A 33 -16.74 -8.96 7.91
CA ALA A 33 -18.13 -9.26 7.56
C ALA A 33 -18.37 -10.76 7.29
N TYR A 34 -17.40 -11.52 6.79
CA TYR A 34 -17.53 -12.99 6.69
C TYR A 34 -17.78 -13.65 8.06
N TYR A 35 -17.27 -13.06 9.14
CA TYR A 35 -17.48 -13.57 10.51
C TYR A 35 -18.76 -13.02 11.15
N ASN A 36 -19.07 -11.73 10.92
CA ASN A 36 -20.13 -11.03 11.66
C ASN A 36 -21.45 -10.90 10.88
N ASN A 37 -21.43 -11.05 9.56
CA ASN A 37 -22.55 -10.83 8.63
C ASN A 37 -22.60 -11.95 7.58
N PHE A 38 -22.37 -13.19 8.03
CA PHE A 38 -22.23 -14.34 7.15
C PHE A 38 -23.45 -14.55 6.26
N GLU A 39 -24.66 -14.34 6.76
CA GLU A 39 -25.89 -14.50 6.00
C GLU A 39 -25.97 -13.52 4.83
N GLU A 40 -25.63 -12.24 5.04
CA GLU A 40 -25.64 -11.23 3.99
C GLU A 40 -24.56 -11.49 2.94
N ILE A 41 -23.35 -11.84 3.38
CA ILE A 41 -22.23 -12.17 2.49
C ILE A 41 -22.55 -13.41 1.64
N SER A 42 -23.20 -14.42 2.25
CA SER A 42 -23.55 -15.67 1.59
C SER A 42 -24.65 -15.56 0.54
N ARG A 43 -25.30 -14.39 0.41
CA ARG A 43 -26.26 -14.11 -0.67
C ARG A 43 -25.57 -13.76 -1.99
N ALA A 44 -24.34 -13.28 -1.95
CA ALA A 44 -23.54 -12.97 -3.14
C ALA A 44 -22.09 -13.48 -3.02
N PRO A 45 -21.88 -14.79 -2.75
CA PRO A 45 -20.57 -15.32 -2.37
C PRO A 45 -19.53 -15.20 -3.47
N GLY A 46 -19.95 -15.32 -4.74
CA GLY A 46 -19.07 -15.11 -5.90
C GLY A 46 -18.57 -13.67 -5.99
N PHE A 47 -19.44 -12.69 -5.78
CA PHE A 47 -19.07 -11.28 -5.80
C PHE A 47 -18.08 -10.95 -4.67
N PHE A 48 -18.38 -11.32 -3.42
CA PHE A 48 -17.50 -11.03 -2.29
C PHE A 48 -16.16 -11.77 -2.39
N THR A 49 -16.13 -12.97 -2.97
CA THR A 49 -14.88 -13.66 -3.27
C THR A 49 -14.03 -12.90 -4.27
N VAL A 50 -14.63 -12.47 -5.40
CA VAL A 50 -13.93 -11.67 -6.42
C VAL A 50 -13.45 -10.35 -5.84
N ALA A 51 -14.32 -9.61 -5.14
CA ALA A 51 -14.00 -8.33 -4.52
C ALA A 51 -12.81 -8.46 -3.56
N ARG A 52 -12.85 -9.44 -2.64
CA ARG A 52 -11.76 -9.70 -1.69
C ARG A 52 -10.43 -9.99 -2.40
N CYS A 53 -10.44 -10.87 -3.40
CA CYS A 53 -9.24 -11.20 -4.17
C CYS A 53 -8.69 -9.98 -4.93
N SER A 54 -9.56 -9.20 -5.57
CA SER A 54 -9.21 -7.99 -6.32
C SER A 54 -8.66 -6.90 -5.41
N LEU A 55 -9.25 -6.68 -4.23
CA LEU A 55 -8.78 -5.70 -3.26
C LEU A 55 -7.39 -6.07 -2.74
N TYR A 56 -7.18 -7.33 -2.35
CA TYR A 56 -5.87 -7.80 -1.89
C TYR A 56 -4.79 -7.62 -2.97
N ASN A 57 -5.08 -8.01 -4.22
CA ASN A 57 -4.12 -7.85 -5.31
C ASN A 57 -3.86 -6.38 -5.65
N SER A 58 -4.89 -5.53 -5.62
CA SER A 58 -4.75 -4.10 -5.91
C SER A 58 -3.91 -3.40 -4.84
N MET A 59 -4.14 -3.72 -3.56
CA MET A 59 -3.31 -3.26 -2.45
C MET A 59 -1.84 -3.64 -2.64
N LEU A 60 -1.55 -4.92 -2.91
CA LEU A 60 -0.19 -5.39 -3.13
C LEU A 60 0.46 -4.70 -4.33
N MET A 61 -0.29 -4.42 -5.38
CA MET A 61 0.20 -3.69 -6.54
C MET A 61 0.59 -2.25 -6.19
N GLU A 62 -0.22 -1.54 -5.40
CA GLU A 62 0.12 -0.18 -4.93
C GLU A 62 1.36 -0.19 -4.02
N LEU A 63 1.48 -1.17 -3.12
CA LEU A 63 2.70 -1.35 -2.33
C LEU A 63 3.91 -1.66 -3.23
N ALA A 64 3.76 -2.50 -4.25
CA ALA A 64 4.86 -2.87 -5.14
C ALA A 64 5.39 -1.65 -5.91
N LYS A 65 4.52 -0.70 -6.30
CA LYS A 65 4.93 0.57 -6.91
C LYS A 65 5.79 1.42 -5.96
N LEU A 66 5.48 1.40 -4.67
CA LEU A 66 6.22 2.15 -3.65
C LEU A 66 7.57 1.52 -3.30
N TYR A 67 7.65 0.19 -3.25
CA TYR A 67 8.82 -0.49 -2.68
C TYR A 67 9.75 -1.14 -3.70
N CYS A 68 9.22 -1.78 -4.74
CA CYS A 68 9.99 -2.70 -5.56
C CYS A 68 10.81 -1.97 -6.63
N THR A 69 12.06 -1.67 -6.31
CA THR A 69 12.97 -0.97 -7.23
C THR A 69 13.46 -1.90 -8.34
N ARG A 70 13.25 -1.52 -9.61
CA ARG A 70 13.95 -2.14 -10.75
C ARG A 70 15.23 -1.38 -11.07
N LYS A 71 16.33 -2.11 -11.33
CA LYS A 71 17.59 -1.51 -11.82
C LYS A 71 17.29 -0.67 -13.06
N GLN A 72 17.72 0.59 -13.07
CA GLN A 72 17.58 1.55 -14.19
C GLN A 72 16.13 1.90 -14.59
N SER A 73 15.12 1.59 -13.76
CA SER A 73 13.75 2.03 -14.05
C SER A 73 13.55 3.50 -13.70
N PRO A 74 12.67 4.27 -14.37
CA PRO A 74 12.24 5.61 -13.93
C PRO A 74 11.25 5.60 -12.75
N GLU A 75 10.89 4.43 -12.21
CA GLU A 75 9.93 4.24 -11.10
C GLU A 75 10.15 5.15 -9.90
N ARG A 76 9.08 5.70 -9.33
CA ARG A 76 9.13 6.57 -8.13
C ARG A 76 8.94 5.75 -6.86
N THR A 77 9.95 4.96 -6.48
CA THR A 77 9.94 4.16 -5.24
C THR A 77 10.32 5.01 -4.02
N LEU A 78 10.09 4.49 -2.81
CA LEU A 78 10.50 5.12 -1.56
C LEU A 78 12.03 5.26 -1.47
N SER A 79 12.79 4.28 -1.95
CA SER A 79 14.25 4.41 -2.07
C SER A 79 14.64 5.63 -2.91
N LYS A 80 13.93 5.87 -4.02
CA LYS A 80 14.14 7.09 -4.82
C LYS A 80 13.65 8.35 -4.18
N LEU A 81 12.60 8.29 -3.36
CA LEU A 81 12.16 9.42 -2.55
C LEU A 81 13.27 9.86 -1.59
N LEU A 82 13.99 8.91 -0.97
CA LEU A 82 15.13 9.22 -0.09
C LEU A 82 16.27 9.90 -0.85
N ASN A 83 16.57 9.45 -2.07
CA ASN A 83 17.54 10.13 -2.93
C ASN A 83 17.06 11.55 -3.30
N LEU A 84 15.78 11.70 -3.65
CA LEU A 84 15.19 12.99 -3.98
C LEU A 84 15.24 13.97 -2.80
N LEU A 85 14.98 13.48 -1.58
CA LEU A 85 15.13 14.26 -0.34
C LEU A 85 16.59 14.70 -0.13
N GLN A 86 17.53 13.79 -0.30
CA GLN A 86 18.96 14.08 -0.16
C GLN A 86 19.39 15.20 -1.12
N ASP A 87 18.99 15.11 -2.39
CA ASP A 87 19.35 16.08 -3.43
C ASP A 87 18.67 17.45 -3.23
N ASN A 88 17.51 17.45 -2.57
CA ASN A 88 16.70 18.67 -2.36
C ASN A 88 16.63 19.11 -0.90
N ARG A 89 17.61 18.72 -0.07
CA ARG A 89 17.68 19.11 1.35
C ARG A 89 17.63 20.63 1.60
N HIS A 90 18.02 21.43 0.60
CA HIS A 90 17.97 22.89 0.65
C HIS A 90 16.55 23.46 0.71
N LEU A 91 15.52 22.66 0.43
CA LEU A 91 14.11 23.05 0.55
C LEU A 91 13.61 23.02 2.00
N PHE A 92 14.37 22.44 2.92
CA PHE A 92 14.03 22.30 4.33
C PHE A 92 14.82 23.30 5.17
N ARG A 93 14.35 23.55 6.40
CA ARG A 93 15.05 24.43 7.33
C ARG A 93 16.23 23.70 7.94
N ALA A 94 17.22 24.45 8.43
CA ALA A 94 18.43 23.85 8.99
C ALA A 94 18.14 23.04 10.27
N GLU A 95 17.12 23.45 11.03
CA GLU A 95 16.64 22.76 12.21
C GLU A 95 15.86 21.46 11.93
N ASP A 96 15.39 21.27 10.69
CA ASP A 96 14.72 20.04 10.30
C ASP A 96 15.79 18.97 10.08
N ASP A 97 15.93 18.02 11.01
CA ASP A 97 16.89 16.90 10.89
C ASP A 97 16.50 15.92 9.76
N ILE A 98 16.63 16.38 8.52
CA ILE A 98 16.32 15.64 7.29
C ILE A 98 17.35 14.54 7.08
N LYS A 99 18.60 14.78 7.47
CA LYS A 99 19.65 13.77 7.37
C LYS A 99 19.33 12.57 8.28
N GLY A 100 18.96 12.81 9.53
CA GLY A 100 18.53 11.75 10.45
C GLY A 100 17.32 10.98 9.92
N LEU A 101 16.31 11.70 9.40
CA LEU A 101 15.12 11.08 8.79
C LEU A 101 15.49 10.16 7.61
N ILE A 102 16.38 10.61 6.72
CA ILE A 102 16.82 9.81 5.56
C ILE A 102 17.55 8.56 6.01
N GLU A 103 18.49 8.68 6.96
CA GLU A 103 19.28 7.53 7.42
C GLU A 103 18.43 6.52 8.19
N GLU A 104 17.51 6.96 9.05
CA GLU A 104 16.55 6.06 9.70
C GLU A 104 15.68 5.33 8.66
N ALA A 105 15.17 6.05 7.66
CA ALA A 105 14.33 5.45 6.64
C ALA A 105 15.09 4.43 5.77
N LYS A 106 16.38 4.67 5.48
CA LYS A 106 17.22 3.69 4.77
C LYS A 106 17.42 2.42 5.58
N LEU A 107 17.69 2.54 6.88
CA LEU A 107 17.84 1.38 7.78
C LEU A 107 16.56 0.56 7.82
N ARG A 108 15.40 1.20 8.01
CA ARG A 108 14.12 0.50 8.01
C ARG A 108 13.79 -0.16 6.67
N LEU A 109 14.13 0.47 5.55
CA LEU A 109 13.97 -0.16 4.23
C LEU A 109 14.84 -1.42 4.08
N ALA A 110 16.06 -1.40 4.60
CA ALA A 110 16.94 -2.56 4.59
C ALA A 110 16.40 -3.70 5.47
N ASP A 111 15.84 -3.36 6.64
CA ASP A 111 15.23 -4.33 7.55
C ASP A 111 13.97 -4.99 6.95
N MET A 112 13.24 -4.27 6.10
CA MET A 112 12.02 -4.74 5.40
C MET A 112 12.32 -5.45 4.06
N GLU A 113 13.60 -5.61 3.68
CA GLU A 113 13.97 -6.21 2.39
C GLU A 113 13.41 -7.63 2.18
N PRO A 114 13.33 -8.53 3.19
CA PRO A 114 12.71 -9.84 3.01
C PRO A 114 11.25 -9.75 2.52
N GLU A 115 10.46 -8.87 3.12
CA GLU A 115 9.06 -8.64 2.77
C GLU A 115 8.92 -7.97 1.40
N ILE A 116 9.78 -6.99 1.11
CA ILE A 116 9.85 -6.30 -0.19
C ILE A 116 10.21 -7.29 -1.31
N SER A 117 11.10 -8.26 -1.03
CA SER A 117 11.49 -9.31 -1.98
C SER A 117 10.31 -10.22 -2.31
N ILE A 118 9.49 -10.59 -1.33
CA ILE A 118 8.25 -11.34 -1.56
C ILE A 118 7.29 -10.53 -2.44
N LEU A 119 7.13 -9.24 -2.15
CA LEU A 119 6.27 -8.34 -2.92
C LEU A 119 6.73 -8.23 -4.39
N ALA A 120 8.04 -8.10 -4.62
CA ALA A 120 8.63 -8.05 -5.95
C ALA A 120 8.39 -9.35 -6.73
N LYS A 121 8.62 -10.51 -6.10
CA LYS A 121 8.32 -11.82 -6.70
C LYS A 121 6.85 -11.95 -7.06
N ARG A 122 5.94 -11.48 -6.20
CA ARG A 122 4.50 -11.52 -6.48
C ARG A 122 4.13 -10.66 -7.69
N ARG A 123 4.65 -9.44 -7.75
CA ARG A 123 4.45 -8.53 -8.88
C ARG A 123 4.92 -9.19 -10.18
N ASP A 124 6.17 -9.65 -10.21
CA ASP A 124 6.82 -10.10 -11.44
C ASP A 124 6.24 -11.43 -11.95
N LYS A 125 5.86 -12.35 -11.06
CA LYS A 125 5.35 -13.68 -11.45
C LYS A 125 3.84 -13.75 -11.70
N TYR A 126 3.03 -12.99 -10.95
CA TYR A 126 1.56 -13.16 -10.99
C TYR A 126 0.81 -11.95 -11.52
N MET A 127 1.37 -10.76 -11.38
CA MET A 127 0.65 -9.53 -11.72
C MET A 127 1.11 -8.89 -13.03
N ALA A 128 2.37 -9.11 -13.43
CA ALA A 128 2.96 -8.47 -14.61
C ALA A 128 3.07 -9.40 -15.83
N HIS A 129 3.15 -10.71 -15.63
CA HIS A 129 3.37 -11.68 -16.70
C HIS A 129 2.52 -12.93 -16.50
N ASN A 130 1.96 -13.47 -17.58
CA ASN A 130 1.58 -14.88 -17.66
C ASN A 130 2.88 -15.69 -17.76
N ASP A 131 3.64 -15.76 -16.67
CA ASP A 131 4.85 -16.58 -16.63
C ASP A 131 4.46 -18.01 -17.03
N PRO A 132 5.02 -18.60 -18.10
CA PRO A 132 4.63 -19.94 -18.57
C PRO A 132 4.69 -20.99 -17.46
N MET A 133 5.62 -20.85 -16.51
CA MET A 133 5.76 -21.76 -15.37
C MET A 133 4.61 -21.62 -14.36
N CYS A 134 4.00 -20.44 -14.28
CA CYS A 134 2.85 -20.15 -13.42
C CYS A 134 1.50 -20.29 -14.17
N PHE A 135 1.51 -20.27 -15.50
CA PHE A 135 0.32 -20.43 -16.34
C PHE A 135 -0.11 -21.90 -16.49
N GLU A 136 0.85 -22.83 -16.51
CA GLU A 136 0.60 -24.27 -16.75
C GLU A 136 0.40 -25.10 -15.47
N ARG A 137 0.47 -24.49 -14.28
CA ARG A 137 0.29 -25.19 -12.98
C ARG A 137 -0.74 -24.48 -12.13
N ASP A 138 -1.64 -25.24 -11.49
CA ASP A 138 -2.52 -24.74 -10.43
C ASP A 138 -1.67 -24.14 -9.31
N PHE A 139 -1.48 -22.83 -9.37
CA PHE A 139 -0.56 -22.15 -8.47
C PHE A 139 -1.22 -21.94 -7.11
N ASN A 140 -0.75 -22.70 -6.12
CA ASN A 140 -0.97 -22.41 -4.71
C ASN A 140 0.20 -21.51 -4.24
N PRO A 141 -0.02 -20.24 -3.86
CA PRO A 141 1.04 -19.34 -3.37
C PRO A 141 1.89 -19.89 -2.24
N GLY A 142 1.44 -20.98 -1.60
CA GLY A 142 2.14 -21.62 -0.51
C GLY A 142 2.37 -20.62 0.62
N LYS A 143 3.15 -21.01 1.60
CA LYS A 143 3.55 -20.10 2.68
C LYS A 143 4.63 -19.11 2.24
N GLU A 144 5.43 -19.45 1.22
CA GLU A 144 6.64 -18.71 0.85
C GLU A 144 6.38 -17.37 0.16
N LEU A 145 5.20 -17.18 -0.43
CA LEU A 145 4.81 -15.93 -1.09
C LEU A 145 3.62 -15.26 -0.39
N PHE A 146 3.28 -15.71 0.82
CA PHE A 146 2.24 -15.10 1.63
C PHE A 146 2.79 -13.87 2.37
N LEU A 147 2.18 -12.71 2.14
CA LEU A 147 2.37 -11.53 2.98
C LEU A 147 1.20 -11.48 3.95
N GLY A 148 1.52 -11.67 5.23
CA GLY A 148 0.55 -11.55 6.31
C GLY A 148 0.06 -10.12 6.48
N GLU A 149 -1.13 -10.00 7.05
CA GLU A 149 -1.78 -8.70 7.32
C GLU A 149 -0.88 -7.76 8.14
N GLY A 150 -0.23 -8.27 9.20
CA GLY A 150 0.69 -7.48 10.01
C GLY A 150 1.88 -6.91 9.22
N VAL A 151 2.38 -7.65 8.22
CA VAL A 151 3.46 -7.17 7.33
C VAL A 151 2.94 -6.07 6.41
N ILE A 152 1.76 -6.28 5.81
CA ILE A 152 1.11 -5.28 4.95
C ILE A 152 0.89 -3.98 5.73
N LEU A 153 0.36 -4.08 6.95
CA LEU A 153 0.14 -2.93 7.82
C LEU A 153 1.45 -2.23 8.20
N ALA A 154 2.53 -2.98 8.43
CA ALA A 154 3.85 -2.42 8.70
C ALA A 154 4.40 -1.61 7.52
N LEU A 155 4.28 -2.13 6.29
CA LEU A 155 4.67 -1.44 5.06
C LEU A 155 3.83 -0.15 4.86
N LEU A 156 2.51 -0.26 5.01
CA LEU A 156 1.61 0.89 4.91
C LEU A 156 1.97 1.98 5.94
N THR A 157 2.15 1.58 7.20
CA THR A 157 2.45 2.50 8.30
C THR A 157 3.81 3.16 8.13
N PHE A 158 4.82 2.43 7.66
CA PHE A 158 6.12 3.02 7.34
C PHE A 158 6.00 4.08 6.24
N SER A 159 5.28 3.75 5.15
CA SER A 159 5.08 4.66 4.02
C SER A 159 4.34 5.94 4.44
N GLU A 160 3.28 5.79 5.25
CA GLU A 160 2.52 6.90 5.85
C GLU A 160 3.42 7.77 6.73
N ASN A 161 4.15 7.16 7.67
CA ASN A 161 5.00 7.87 8.60
C ASN A 161 6.12 8.63 7.88
N LEU A 162 6.75 8.02 6.88
CA LEU A 162 7.79 8.68 6.10
C LEU A 162 7.24 9.93 5.41
N CYS A 163 6.11 9.80 4.68
CA CYS A 163 5.54 10.93 3.97
C CYS A 163 5.04 12.03 4.91
N THR A 164 4.35 11.66 6.00
CA THR A 164 3.89 12.63 7.01
C THR A 164 5.05 13.37 7.65
N ASN A 165 6.15 12.68 7.96
CA ASN A 165 7.36 13.31 8.51
C ASN A 165 8.01 14.29 7.54
N ILE A 166 8.00 13.98 6.24
CA ILE A 166 8.51 14.88 5.20
C ILE A 166 7.63 16.12 5.11
N PHE A 167 6.30 15.97 4.99
CA PHE A 167 5.38 17.11 4.88
C PHE A 167 5.36 18.00 6.11
N SER A 168 5.48 17.41 7.30
CA SER A 168 5.58 18.15 8.56
C SER A 168 6.82 19.05 8.59
N ARG A 169 7.97 18.56 8.10
CA ARG A 169 9.21 19.35 8.04
C ARG A 169 9.22 20.35 6.88
N LEU A 170 8.66 19.98 5.73
CA LEU A 170 8.64 20.84 4.56
C LEU A 170 7.70 22.05 4.75
N ASP A 171 6.44 21.78 5.13
CA ASP A 171 5.35 22.77 5.10
C ASP A 171 4.56 22.86 6.41
N LYS A 172 4.99 22.16 7.47
CA LYS A 172 4.21 22.01 8.72
C LYS A 172 2.81 21.45 8.46
N ARG A 173 2.66 20.68 7.38
CA ARG A 173 1.39 20.11 6.94
C ARG A 173 1.22 18.73 7.56
N THR A 174 0.10 18.53 8.24
CA THR A 174 -0.37 17.20 8.62
C THR A 174 -1.16 16.61 7.46
N VAL A 175 -0.83 15.39 7.05
CA VAL A 175 -1.51 14.68 5.97
C VAL A 175 -2.22 13.45 6.53
N CYS A 176 -3.52 13.33 6.28
CA CYS A 176 -4.26 12.11 6.57
C CYS A 176 -4.27 11.18 5.35
N MET A 177 -3.95 9.91 5.58
CA MET A 177 -3.75 8.91 4.52
C MET A 177 -4.74 7.76 4.56
N ARG A 178 -5.45 7.62 5.68
CA ARG A 178 -6.36 6.51 5.92
C ARG A 178 -7.74 6.81 5.33
N MET A 179 -8.23 5.86 4.54
CA MET A 179 -9.62 5.80 4.12
C MET A 179 -10.38 4.87 5.07
N LYS A 180 -11.68 5.11 5.24
CA LYS A 180 -12.57 4.25 6.05
C LYS A 180 -13.72 3.80 5.16
N ASN A 181 -13.64 2.58 4.66
CA ASN A 181 -14.65 1.91 3.84
C ASN A 181 -15.53 0.97 4.68
N SER A 182 -15.16 0.67 5.93
CA SER A 182 -15.96 -0.20 6.81
C SER A 182 -17.41 0.29 6.98
N ALA A 183 -17.62 1.60 7.12
CA ALA A 183 -18.95 2.17 7.21
C ALA A 183 -19.77 1.99 5.92
N ASP A 184 -19.12 2.14 4.75
CA ASP A 184 -19.78 1.95 3.46
C ASP A 184 -20.19 0.49 3.25
N LEU A 185 -19.35 -0.46 3.67
CA LEU A 185 -19.71 -1.88 3.66
C LEU A 185 -20.88 -2.17 4.61
N SER A 186 -20.87 -1.65 5.84
CA SER A 186 -22.00 -1.82 6.77
C SER A 186 -23.31 -1.35 6.16
N ASN A 187 -23.32 -0.15 5.55
CA ASN A 187 -24.50 0.38 4.87
C ASN A 187 -24.98 -0.53 3.73
N LEU A 188 -24.04 -1.09 2.96
CA LEU A 188 -24.35 -2.04 1.89
C LEU A 188 -25.01 -3.32 2.44
N LEU A 189 -24.47 -3.89 3.51
CA LEU A 189 -24.99 -5.11 4.12
C LEU A 189 -26.37 -4.88 4.74
N GLU A 190 -26.59 -3.75 5.40
CA GLU A 190 -27.92 -3.35 5.89
C GLU A 190 -28.94 -3.24 4.75
N ALA A 191 -28.55 -2.68 3.61
CA ALA A 191 -29.44 -2.59 2.45
C ALA A 191 -29.79 -3.97 1.88
N ILE A 192 -28.85 -4.92 1.86
CA ILE A 192 -29.10 -6.32 1.47
C ILE A 192 -30.09 -6.96 2.43
N GLN A 193 -29.96 -6.70 3.73
CA GLN A 193 -30.87 -7.23 4.75
C GLN A 193 -32.30 -6.69 4.58
N ARG A 194 -32.45 -5.36 4.39
CA ARG A 194 -33.77 -4.69 4.24
C ARG A 194 -34.52 -5.09 2.99
N ASN A 195 -33.84 -5.24 1.86
CA ASN A 195 -34.48 -5.56 0.56
C ASN A 195 -34.92 -7.03 0.43
N CYS A 196 -34.84 -7.80 1.52
CA CYS A 196 -35.17 -9.22 1.54
C CYS A 196 -36.08 -9.60 2.72
N GLN A 197 -36.63 -8.61 3.42
CA GLN A 197 -37.84 -8.74 4.24
C GLN A 197 -39.05 -8.41 3.36
#